data_AF-A0A4R5BWE9-F1
#
_entry.id   AF-A0A4R5BWE9-F1
#
_cell.length_a   1.000
_cell.length_b   1.000
_cell.length_c   1.000
_cell.angle_alpha   90.00
_cell.angle_beta   90.00
_cell.angle_gamma   90.00
#
_symmetry.space_group_name_H-M   'P 1'
#
loop_
_entity.id
_entity.type
_entity.pdbx_description
1 polymer ?
#
loop_
_entity_poly.entity_id
_entity_poly.type
_entity_poly.pdbx_seq_one_letter_code
_entity_poly.pdbx_strand_id
1 'polypeptide(L)'
;MNDDELMAAVRDAFEILDPVPADVLAAARASIAWRTPAAALAEPAHDRGGHAAGVRGGPARTLTFVCPGSTVEIEVAREGRYREITGRLMPSAAALVQVRHRDLPPGGISARAEPAGLFCLPRVPAGLVSLVFRLDDGASIVTSWVRL
;
A
#
# COMPACT_ATOMS: atom_id res chain seq x y z
N MET A 1 39.00 4.62 -2.96
CA MET A 1 38.32 5.14 -1.78
C MET A 1 37.96 6.59 -2.03
N ASN A 2 36.76 6.80 -2.56
CA ASN A 2 36.11 8.11 -2.60
C ASN A 2 35.37 8.36 -1.27
N ASP A 3 34.78 9.55 -1.13
CA ASP A 3 34.08 9.95 0.09
C ASP A 3 32.84 9.08 0.37
N ASP A 4 32.08 8.71 -0.67
CA ASP A 4 30.92 7.82 -0.54
C ASP A 4 31.31 6.42 -0.05
N GLU A 5 32.42 5.87 -0.55
CA GLU A 5 32.99 4.59 -0.14
C GLU A 5 33.45 4.63 1.32
N LEU A 6 34.06 5.74 1.75
CA LEU A 6 34.44 5.95 3.15
C LEU A 6 33.21 6.05 4.05
N MET A 7 32.21 6.84 3.66
CA MET A 7 30.97 7.02 4.43
C MET A 7 30.15 5.73 4.54
N ALA A 8 30.15 4.89 3.50
CA ALA A 8 29.58 3.55 3.55
C ALA A 8 30.31 2.66 4.56
N ALA A 9 31.66 2.61 4.50
CA ALA A 9 32.45 1.82 5.43
C ALA A 9 32.27 2.25 6.90
N VAL A 10 32.14 3.56 7.16
CA VAL A 10 31.83 4.08 8.50
C VAL A 10 30.44 3.61 8.95
N ARG A 11 29.42 3.71 8.09
CA ARG A 11 28.06 3.22 8.40
C ARG A 11 28.08 1.75 8.79
N ASP A 12 28.73 0.91 7.98
CA ASP A 12 28.82 -0.53 8.22
C ASP A 12 29.52 -0.84 9.55
N ALA A 13 30.57 -0.10 9.91
CA ALA A 13 31.26 -0.25 11.19
C ALA A 13 30.34 0.08 12.38
N PHE A 14 29.52 1.13 12.28
CA PHE A 14 28.55 1.49 13.32
C PHE A 14 27.38 0.50 13.43
N GLU A 15 26.97 -0.14 12.34
CA GLU A 15 25.98 -1.22 12.42
C GLU A 15 26.44 -2.41 13.29
N ILE A 16 27.76 -2.61 13.40
CA ILE A 16 28.36 -3.67 14.22
C ILE A 16 28.68 -3.19 15.63
N LEU A 17 29.30 -2.00 15.76
CA LEU A 17 29.81 -1.49 17.02
C LEU A 17 28.75 -0.85 17.92
N ASP A 18 27.73 -0.24 17.31
CA ASP A 18 26.63 0.46 17.99
C ASP A 18 25.31 0.24 17.23
N PRO A 19 24.81 -1.01 17.20
CA PRO A 19 23.56 -1.31 16.54
C PRO A 19 22.39 -0.56 17.21
N VAL A 20 21.40 -0.16 16.41
CA VAL A 20 20.19 0.47 16.96
C VAL A 20 19.55 -0.48 17.98
N PRO A 21 19.36 -0.03 19.24
CA PRO A 21 18.75 -0.86 20.27
C PRO A 21 17.36 -1.39 19.83
N ALA A 22 17.10 -2.67 20.12
CA ALA A 22 15.91 -3.36 19.63
C ALA A 22 14.60 -2.73 20.14
N ASP A 23 14.64 -2.16 21.34
CA ASP A 23 13.55 -1.43 21.98
C ASP A 23 13.25 -0.09 21.26
N VAL A 24 14.26 0.62 20.78
CA VAL A 24 14.08 1.83 19.95
C VAL A 24 13.39 1.48 18.63
N LEU A 25 13.83 0.41 17.96
CA LEU A 25 13.16 -0.07 16.74
C LEU A 25 11.73 -0.53 17.02
N ALA A 26 11.50 -1.21 18.13
CA ALA A 26 10.16 -1.64 18.55
C ALA A 26 9.25 -0.43 18.82
N ALA A 27 9.75 0.59 19.53
CA ALA A 27 9.01 1.83 19.81
C ALA A 27 8.68 2.61 18.53
N ALA A 28 9.64 2.70 17.59
CA ALA A 28 9.42 3.32 16.29
C ALA A 28 8.33 2.59 15.49
N ARG A 29 8.39 1.25 15.43
CA ARG A 29 7.35 0.43 14.78
C ARG A 29 5.98 0.60 15.45
N ALA A 30 5.94 0.60 16.78
CA ALA A 30 4.72 0.81 17.55
C ALA A 30 4.10 2.19 17.25
N SER A 31 4.91 3.25 17.15
CA SER A 31 4.43 4.60 16.79
C SER A 31 3.78 4.66 15.41
N ILE A 32 4.24 3.84 14.44
CA ILE A 32 3.64 3.77 13.11
C ILE A 32 2.27 3.09 13.17
N ALA A 33 2.11 2.07 14.03
CA ALA A 33 0.82 1.39 14.20
C ALA A 33 -0.29 2.35 14.68
N TRP A 34 0.06 3.38 15.45
CA TRP A 34 -0.86 4.43 15.88
C TRP A 34 -1.39 5.33 14.75
N ARG A 35 -0.82 5.29 13.54
CA ARG A 35 -1.32 6.12 12.42
C ARG A 35 -2.68 5.66 11.88
N THR A 36 -3.07 4.41 12.13
CA THR A 36 -4.36 3.87 11.69
C THR A 36 -4.89 2.91 12.76
N PRO A 37 -5.26 3.45 13.94
CA PRO A 37 -5.65 2.62 15.07
C PRO A 37 -6.93 1.87 14.74
N ALA A 38 -7.02 0.61 15.20
CA ALA A 38 -8.17 -0.28 15.02
C ALA A 38 -8.55 -0.59 13.55
N ALA A 39 -7.73 -0.23 12.56
CA ALA A 39 -7.98 -0.64 11.19
C ALA A 39 -7.74 -2.15 11.01
N ALA A 40 -8.65 -2.83 10.33
CA ALA A 40 -8.47 -4.21 9.93
C ALA A 40 -7.36 -4.28 8.86
N LEU A 41 -6.30 -5.05 9.15
CA LEU A 41 -5.23 -5.29 8.18
C LEU A 41 -5.70 -6.33 7.15
N ALA A 42 -5.76 -5.92 5.89
CA ALA A 42 -6.03 -6.79 4.76
C ALA A 42 -4.71 -7.31 4.18
N GLU A 43 -4.44 -8.59 4.39
CA GLU A 43 -3.23 -9.27 3.95
C GLU A 43 -3.37 -9.77 2.51
N PRO A 44 -2.29 -9.82 1.72
CA PRO A 44 -2.35 -10.29 0.35
C PRO A 44 -2.64 -11.79 0.32
N ALA A 45 -3.78 -12.17 -0.24
CA ALA A 45 -4.20 -13.56 -0.42
C ALA A 45 -3.91 -14.06 -1.82
N HIS A 46 -3.87 -13.16 -2.82
CA HIS A 46 -3.63 -13.54 -4.20
C HIS A 46 -2.95 -12.43 -5.01
N ASP A 47 -2.03 -12.83 -5.89
CA ASP A 47 -1.28 -11.94 -6.77
C ASP A 47 -1.12 -12.61 -8.14
N ARG A 48 -1.88 -12.10 -9.13
CA ARG A 48 -1.83 -12.59 -10.51
C ARG A 48 -1.31 -11.48 -11.39
N GLY A 49 -0.09 -11.64 -11.90
CA GLY A 49 0.41 -10.83 -13.00
C GLY A 49 0.15 -11.51 -14.34
N GLY A 50 -0.22 -10.75 -15.37
CA GLY A 50 -0.15 -11.24 -16.75
C GLY A 50 -1.26 -10.76 -17.68
N HIS A 51 -1.13 -11.08 -18.96
CA HIS A 51 -2.21 -10.96 -19.93
C HIS A 51 -3.32 -11.96 -19.57
N ALA A 52 -4.50 -11.48 -19.19
CA ALA A 52 -5.70 -12.29 -19.27
C ALA A 52 -5.98 -12.54 -20.76
N ALA A 53 -5.68 -13.73 -21.26
CA ALA A 53 -5.91 -14.09 -22.65
C ALA A 53 -7.40 -13.86 -23.01
N GLY A 54 -7.67 -13.04 -24.03
CA GLY A 54 -9.02 -12.77 -24.53
C GLY A 54 -9.75 -11.57 -23.94
N VAL A 55 -9.13 -10.78 -23.04
CA VAL A 55 -9.73 -9.54 -22.51
C VAL A 55 -9.27 -8.33 -23.32
N ARG A 56 -10.20 -7.43 -23.68
CA ARG A 56 -9.85 -6.10 -24.22
C ARG A 56 -9.26 -5.25 -23.09
N GLY A 57 -7.93 -5.24 -22.98
CA GLY A 57 -7.16 -4.48 -22.00
C GLY A 57 -5.67 -4.82 -22.09
N GLY A 58 -4.80 -3.89 -21.71
CA GLY A 58 -3.36 -4.15 -21.60
C GLY A 58 -3.00 -5.10 -20.44
N PRO A 59 -1.73 -5.46 -20.25
CA PRO A 59 -1.31 -6.30 -19.13
C PRO A 59 -1.63 -5.62 -17.79
N ALA A 60 -2.54 -6.22 -17.01
CA ALA A 60 -2.92 -5.79 -15.68
C ALA A 60 -2.47 -6.82 -14.63
N ARG A 61 -2.09 -6.34 -13.44
CA ARG A 61 -1.81 -7.20 -12.28
C ARG A 61 -2.99 -7.11 -11.33
N THR A 62 -3.59 -8.24 -10.99
CA THR A 62 -4.68 -8.32 -10.02
C THR A 62 -4.14 -8.76 -8.66
N LEU A 63 -4.47 -8.00 -7.62
CA LEU A 63 -4.12 -8.29 -6.24
C LEU A 63 -5.40 -8.41 -5.41
N THR A 64 -5.50 -9.47 -4.62
CA THR A 64 -6.60 -9.70 -3.68
C THR A 64 -6.06 -9.66 -2.26
N PHE A 65 -6.65 -8.81 -1.42
CA PHE A 65 -6.34 -8.67 -0.01
C PHE A 65 -7.54 -9.10 0.83
N VAL A 66 -7.30 -9.78 1.95
CA VAL A 66 -8.35 -10.30 2.82
C VAL A 66 -8.10 -9.88 4.26
N CYS A 67 -9.15 -9.42 4.92
CA CYS A 67 -9.21 -9.23 6.37
C CYS A 67 -10.50 -9.86 6.92
N PRO A 68 -10.68 -9.98 8.25
CA PRO A 68 -11.94 -10.45 8.81
C PRO A 68 -13.12 -9.60 8.30
N GLY A 69 -14.10 -10.26 7.67
CA GLY A 69 -15.32 -9.62 7.18
C GLY A 69 -15.20 -8.79 5.91
N SER A 70 -14.03 -8.67 5.28
CA SER A 70 -13.88 -7.90 4.03
C SER A 70 -12.75 -8.41 3.13
N THR A 71 -12.90 -8.15 1.84
CA THR A 71 -11.92 -8.43 0.78
C THR A 71 -11.78 -7.18 -0.07
N VAL A 72 -10.54 -6.82 -0.39
CA VAL A 72 -10.22 -5.75 -1.33
C VAL A 72 -9.56 -6.38 -2.54
N GLU A 73 -10.13 -6.19 -3.72
CA GLU A 73 -9.51 -6.58 -4.98
C GLU A 73 -9.12 -5.34 -5.74
N ILE A 74 -7.89 -5.33 -6.27
CA ILE A 74 -7.39 -4.24 -7.12
C ILE A 74 -6.80 -4.80 -8.40
N GLU A 75 -7.01 -4.06 -9.48
CA GLU A 75 -6.33 -4.24 -10.75
C GLU A 75 -5.40 -3.05 -10.97
N VAL A 76 -4.17 -3.36 -11.34
CA VAL A 76 -3.10 -2.36 -11.51
C VAL A 76 -2.66 -2.39 -12.97
N ALA A 77 -2.97 -1.31 -13.69
CA ALA A 77 -2.47 -1.10 -15.04
C ALA A 77 -1.03 -0.56 -14.99
N ARG A 78 -0.13 -1.16 -15.77
CA ARG A 78 1.28 -0.75 -15.84
C ARG A 78 1.49 0.30 -16.93
N GLU A 79 1.71 1.56 -16.55
CA GLU A 79 2.16 2.59 -17.50
C GLU A 79 3.09 3.65 -16.87
N GLY A 80 4.34 3.71 -17.32
CA GLY A 80 5.25 4.83 -16.99
C GLY A 80 5.54 5.03 -15.49
N ARG A 81 5.55 6.30 -15.04
CA ARG A 81 5.87 6.70 -13.65
C ARG A 81 4.74 6.45 -12.66
N TYR A 82 3.51 6.36 -13.15
CA TYR A 82 2.31 6.21 -12.34
C TYR A 82 1.65 4.86 -12.61
N ARG A 83 0.64 4.51 -11.83
CA ARG A 83 -0.18 3.33 -11.98
C ARG A 83 -1.61 3.78 -11.84
N GLU A 84 -2.45 3.34 -12.77
CA GLU A 84 -3.88 3.37 -12.54
C GLU A 84 -4.25 2.15 -11.72
N ILE A 85 -4.94 2.38 -10.61
CA ILE A 85 -5.49 1.33 -9.76
C ILE A 85 -7.01 1.44 -9.81
N THR A 86 -7.65 0.42 -10.33
CA THR A 86 -9.09 0.21 -10.17
C THR A 86 -9.30 -0.90 -9.14
N GLY A 87 -10.45 -0.91 -8.49
CA GLY A 87 -10.70 -1.96 -7.52
C GLY A 87 -12.11 -1.98 -6.98
N ARG A 88 -12.34 -2.97 -6.14
CA ARG A 88 -13.62 -3.19 -5.45
C ARG A 88 -13.40 -3.60 -3.99
N LEU A 89 -14.25 -3.09 -3.12
CA LEU A 89 -14.42 -3.52 -1.74
C LEU A 89 -15.60 -4.49 -1.64
N MET A 90 -15.40 -5.61 -0.95
CA MET A 90 -16.40 -6.66 -0.77
C MET A 90 -16.49 -7.03 0.72
N PRO A 91 -17.67 -7.07 1.35
CA PRO A 91 -18.97 -6.65 0.81
C PRO A 91 -18.99 -5.20 0.31
N SER A 92 -19.87 -4.90 -0.64
CA SER A 92 -19.97 -3.56 -1.23
C SER A 92 -20.32 -2.52 -0.17
N ALA A 93 -19.48 -1.49 -0.06
CA ALA A 93 -19.69 -0.37 0.84
C ALA A 93 -19.06 0.89 0.25
N ALA A 94 -19.70 2.03 0.50
CA ALA A 94 -19.09 3.33 0.23
C ALA A 94 -17.93 3.57 1.21
N ALA A 95 -16.84 4.12 0.70
CA ALA A 95 -15.65 4.41 1.51
C ALA A 95 -14.81 5.54 0.92
N LEU A 96 -14.11 6.28 1.77
CA LEU A 96 -12.99 7.10 1.35
C LEU A 96 -11.75 6.21 1.19
N VAL A 97 -11.19 6.15 -0.01
CA VAL A 97 -9.96 5.42 -0.32
C VAL A 97 -8.79 6.40 -0.37
N GLN A 98 -7.76 6.17 0.45
CA GLN A 98 -6.56 7.00 0.50
C GLN A 98 -5.31 6.18 0.20
N VAL A 99 -4.43 6.74 -0.62
CA VAL A 99 -3.15 6.12 -0.97
C VAL A 99 -2.09 6.48 0.07
N ARG A 100 -1.44 5.47 0.64
CA ARG A 100 -0.21 5.62 1.42
C ARG A 100 0.98 5.34 0.51
N HIS A 101 1.82 6.33 0.33
CA HIS A 101 3.07 6.24 -0.43
C HIS A 101 4.07 7.24 0.16
N ARG A 102 5.36 6.89 0.18
CA ARG A 102 6.40 7.72 0.83
C ARG A 102 6.56 9.11 0.19
N ASP A 103 6.32 9.21 -1.11
CA ASP A 103 6.49 10.45 -1.88
C ASP A 103 5.21 11.32 -1.87
N LEU A 104 4.15 10.90 -1.17
CA LEU A 104 2.91 11.67 -1.08
C LEU A 104 2.83 12.46 0.23
N PRO A 105 2.37 13.72 0.19
CA PRO A 105 2.10 14.49 1.39
C PRO A 105 0.89 13.93 2.16
N PRO A 106 0.70 14.35 3.43
CA PRO A 106 -0.54 14.09 4.16
C PRO A 106 -1.76 14.52 3.36
N GLY A 107 -2.78 13.66 3.28
CA GLY A 107 -3.98 13.94 2.49
C GLY A 107 -3.78 13.89 0.98
N GLY A 108 -2.74 13.20 0.49
CA GLY A 108 -2.39 13.07 -0.93
C GLY A 108 -3.49 12.46 -1.82
N ILE A 109 -3.19 11.38 -2.55
CA ILE A 109 -4.16 10.84 -3.51
C ILE A 109 -5.30 10.14 -2.75
N SER A 110 -6.53 10.54 -3.06
CA SER A 110 -7.74 9.90 -2.54
C SER A 110 -8.83 9.83 -3.60
N ALA A 111 -9.74 8.87 -3.41
CA ALA A 111 -10.96 8.69 -4.20
C ALA A 111 -12.08 8.21 -3.29
N ARG A 112 -13.31 8.18 -3.80
CA ARG A 112 -14.41 7.47 -3.13
C ARG A 112 -14.67 6.14 -3.81
N ALA A 113 -14.85 5.10 -3.00
CA ALA A 113 -15.56 3.92 -3.40
C ALA A 113 -17.06 4.24 -3.41
N GLU A 114 -17.72 3.94 -4.51
CA GLU A 114 -19.17 4.08 -4.66
C GLU A 114 -19.92 3.08 -3.77
N PRO A 115 -21.24 3.21 -3.58
CA PRO A 115 -22.02 2.23 -2.81
C PRO A 115 -21.86 0.78 -3.28
N ALA A 116 -21.56 0.56 -4.56
CA ALA A 116 -21.23 -0.75 -5.11
C ALA A 116 -19.84 -1.29 -4.69
N GLY A 117 -19.05 -0.52 -3.96
CA GLY A 117 -17.69 -0.82 -3.52
C GLY A 117 -16.61 -0.51 -4.57
N LEU A 118 -16.96 0.01 -5.75
CA LEU A 118 -16.04 0.26 -6.85
C LEU A 118 -15.30 1.59 -6.69
N PHE A 119 -14.01 1.63 -7.01
CA PHE A 119 -13.19 2.85 -6.99
C PHE A 119 -12.13 2.88 -8.09
N CYS A 120 -11.63 4.09 -8.39
CA CYS A 120 -10.52 4.31 -9.31
C CYS A 120 -9.54 5.36 -8.77
N LEU A 121 -8.25 5.08 -8.88
CA LEU A 121 -7.12 5.93 -8.50
C LEU A 121 -6.17 6.03 -9.71
N PRO A 122 -6.31 7.08 -10.55
CA PRO A 122 -5.70 7.10 -11.89
C PRO A 122 -4.19 7.36 -11.91
N ARG A 123 -3.59 7.87 -10.82
CA ARG A 123 -2.22 8.40 -10.83
C ARG A 123 -1.40 8.03 -9.60
N VAL A 124 -1.42 6.77 -9.19
CA VAL A 124 -0.64 6.29 -8.03
C VAL A 124 0.85 6.18 -8.39
N PRO A 125 1.78 6.75 -7.61
CA PRO A 125 3.21 6.58 -7.86
C PRO A 125 3.64 5.10 -7.81
N ALA A 126 4.58 4.70 -8.68
CA ALA A 126 5.22 3.38 -8.59
C ALA A 126 6.05 3.25 -7.31
N GLY A 127 6.20 2.04 -6.78
CA GLY A 127 6.89 1.79 -5.50
C GLY A 127 6.02 1.09 -4.47
N LEU A 128 6.37 1.23 -3.18
CA LEU A 128 5.61 0.64 -2.08
C LEU A 128 4.35 1.45 -1.80
N VAL A 129 3.19 0.80 -1.94
CA VAL A 129 1.87 1.39 -1.77
C VAL A 129 1.03 0.57 -0.80
N SER A 130 0.22 1.24 0.02
CA SER A 130 -0.84 0.68 0.84
C SER A 130 -2.09 1.53 0.67
N LEU A 131 -3.28 0.92 0.67
CA LEU A 131 -4.56 1.63 0.58
C LEU A 131 -5.23 1.65 1.95
N VAL A 132 -5.81 2.79 2.32
CA VAL A 132 -6.67 2.93 3.51
C VAL A 132 -8.08 3.20 3.04
N PHE A 133 -9.00 2.37 3.48
CA PHE A 133 -10.44 2.54 3.30
C PHE A 133 -11.02 3.02 4.61
N ARG A 134 -11.73 4.16 4.60
CA ARG A 134 -12.56 4.61 5.72
C ARG A 134 -14.00 4.46 5.29
N LEU A 135 -14.68 3.49 5.88
CA LEU A 135 -16.08 3.18 5.58
C LEU A 135 -16.98 4.21 6.29
N ASP A 136 -18.18 4.41 5.76
CA ASP A 136 -19.13 5.38 6.31
C ASP A 136 -19.70 4.95 7.69
N ASP A 137 -19.57 3.67 8.04
CA ASP A 137 -19.90 3.14 9.38
C ASP A 137 -18.81 3.40 10.44
N GLY A 138 -17.70 4.04 10.04
CA GLY A 138 -16.56 4.35 10.90
C GLY A 138 -15.48 3.27 10.93
N ALA A 139 -15.72 2.09 10.34
CA ALA A 139 -14.70 1.07 10.22
C ALA A 139 -13.58 1.51 9.28
N SER A 140 -12.38 0.98 9.49
CA SER A 140 -11.24 1.23 8.60
C SER A 140 -10.57 -0.07 8.20
N ILE A 141 -10.19 -0.17 6.93
CA ILE A 141 -9.41 -1.28 6.39
C ILE A 141 -8.12 -0.70 5.84
N VAL A 142 -7.00 -1.37 6.11
CA VAL A 142 -5.70 -1.00 5.54
C VAL A 142 -5.10 -2.21 4.84
N THR A 143 -4.68 -2.07 3.59
CA THR A 143 -3.97 -3.16 2.91
C THR A 143 -2.54 -3.23 3.39
N SER A 144 -1.96 -4.43 3.44
CA SER A 144 -0.52 -4.61 3.52
C SER A 144 0.18 -3.87 2.38
N TRP A 145 1.44 -3.49 2.62
CA TRP A 145 2.24 -2.78 1.63
C TRP A 145 2.62 -3.71 0.47
N VAL A 146 2.36 -3.28 -0.75
CA VAL A 146 2.74 -3.99 -1.98
C VAL A 146 3.54 -3.09 -2.90
N ARG A 147 4.42 -3.68 -3.70
CA ARG A 147 5.21 -2.95 -4.69
C ARG A 147 4.49 -2.92 -6.02
N LEU A 148 4.25 -1.75 -6.60
CA LEU A 148 3.58 -1.52 -7.89
C LEU A 148 4.54 -1.12 -9.02
#